data_AF-A0A973J7C9-F1
#
_entry.id   AF-A0A973J7C9-F1
#
_cell.length_a   1.000
_cell.length_b   1.000
_cell.length_c   1.000
_cell.angle_alpha   90.00
_cell.angle_beta   90.00
_cell.angle_gamma   90.00
#
_symmetry.space_group_name_H-M   'P 1'
#
loop_
_entity.id
_entity.type
_entity.pdbx_description
1 polymer ?
#
loop_
_entity_poly.entity_id
_entity_poly.type
_entity_poly.pdbx_seq_one_letter_code
_entity_poly.pdbx_strand_id
1 'polypeptide(L)'
;MIRHRLTLLLISCCLIALTILGPASPGAAESQPGRPSQVLLDPAQPASTPSLDAFGYLSPITQASPFSHLLLRWQADLPSQSAISLEVRASLDSHTWTDWSNVSEDDTLWQPTDGPNVHWSATLYAGEGARFWQVRASFMPAPDGSLPVLGQIAVNTVDARFGPQSPTASPSLASVGKPTVVSRTAWGNPDGQSSQADPDYYPVNHLVIHHTADANSLVGSETSWADRVRAEWSFHTYTRGWGDIGY
;
A
#
# COMPACT_ATOMS: atom_id res chain seq x y z
N MET A 1 -92.43 7.22 -1.91
CA MET A 1 -92.48 6.04 -2.78
C MET A 1 -91.39 6.17 -3.84
N ILE A 2 -90.74 5.05 -4.21
CA ILE A 2 -89.65 4.92 -5.20
C ILE A 2 -88.26 5.30 -4.66
N ARG A 3 -87.20 4.50 -4.72
CA ARG A 3 -86.94 3.05 -4.91
C ARG A 3 -85.49 2.87 -4.45
N HIS A 4 -85.21 1.76 -3.77
CA HIS A 4 -83.86 1.35 -3.40
C HIS A 4 -82.92 1.28 -4.62
N ARG A 5 -81.70 1.80 -4.46
CA ARG A 5 -80.54 1.37 -5.25
C ARG A 5 -79.46 0.95 -4.27
N LEU A 6 -79.29 -0.36 -4.13
CA LEU A 6 -78.10 -0.99 -3.57
C LEU A 6 -76.91 -0.61 -4.46
N THR A 7 -75.84 -0.09 -3.87
CA THR A 7 -74.54 -0.01 -4.52
C THR A 7 -73.53 -0.60 -3.55
N LEU A 8 -72.95 -1.73 -3.93
CA LEU A 8 -71.84 -2.40 -3.26
C LEU A 8 -70.70 -1.38 -3.07
N LEU A 9 -70.24 -1.17 -1.83
CA LEU A 9 -68.92 -0.60 -1.59
C LEU A 9 -67.99 -1.71 -1.10
N LEU A 10 -66.98 -2.00 -1.92
CA LEU A 10 -65.87 -2.88 -1.58
C LEU A 10 -65.08 -2.30 -0.40
N ILE A 11 -64.86 -3.13 0.62
CA ILE A 11 -63.91 -2.85 1.70
C ILE A 11 -62.50 -3.10 1.13
N SER A 12 -61.76 -2.02 0.88
CA SER A 12 -60.33 -2.09 0.57
C SER A 12 -59.56 -1.82 1.86
N CYS A 13 -59.00 -2.89 2.47
CA CYS A 13 -58.04 -2.77 3.56
C CYS A 13 -56.73 -2.18 3.02
N CYS A 14 -56.49 -0.89 3.28
CA CYS A 14 -55.16 -0.31 3.15
C CYS A 14 -54.29 -0.76 4.33
N LEU A 15 -53.42 -1.75 4.12
CA LEU A 15 -52.27 -1.96 5.01
C LEU A 15 -51.24 -0.87 4.69
N ILE A 16 -51.06 0.07 5.63
CA ILE A 16 -49.92 0.98 5.63
C ILE A 16 -48.71 0.18 6.13
N ALA A 17 -47.83 -0.23 5.22
CA ALA A 17 -46.52 -0.73 5.57
C ALA A 17 -45.65 0.46 5.99
N LEU A 18 -45.48 0.66 7.31
CA LEU A 18 -44.49 1.57 7.85
C LEU A 18 -43.10 0.95 7.61
N THR A 19 -42.41 1.36 6.55
CA THR A 19 -40.99 1.06 6.39
C THR A 19 -40.22 1.88 7.41
N ILE A 20 -39.74 1.22 8.47
CA ILE A 20 -38.76 1.78 9.38
C ILE A 20 -37.46 1.88 8.57
N LEU A 21 -37.19 3.08 8.02
CA LEU A 21 -35.85 3.44 7.55
C LEU A 21 -34.94 3.45 8.78
N GLY A 22 -34.22 2.34 8.99
CA GLY A 22 -33.09 2.32 9.90
C GLY A 22 -32.08 3.39 9.45
N PRO A 23 -31.29 3.96 10.38
CA PRO A 23 -30.24 4.89 10.00
C PRO A 23 -29.36 4.19 8.97
N ALA A 24 -29.22 4.80 7.79
CA ALA A 24 -28.23 4.36 6.82
C ALA A 24 -26.89 4.36 7.55
N SER A 25 -26.26 3.19 7.66
CA SER A 25 -24.85 3.11 8.00
C SER A 25 -24.14 4.13 7.11
N PRO A 26 -23.32 5.04 7.65
CA PRO A 26 -22.54 5.93 6.80
C PRO A 26 -21.80 5.02 5.83
N GLY A 27 -22.11 5.14 4.54
CA GLY A 27 -21.45 4.37 3.51
C GLY A 27 -19.95 4.53 3.74
N ALA A 28 -19.23 3.41 3.88
CA ALA A 28 -17.79 3.43 3.90
C ALA A 28 -17.38 4.26 2.69
N ALA A 29 -16.81 5.45 2.92
CA ALA A 29 -16.29 6.28 1.85
C ALA A 29 -15.39 5.36 1.03
N GLU A 30 -15.64 5.26 -0.28
CA GLU A 30 -14.77 4.53 -1.19
C GLU A 30 -13.34 4.99 -0.89
N SER A 31 -12.48 4.05 -0.49
CA SER A 31 -11.07 4.36 -0.27
C SER A 31 -10.54 5.00 -1.55
N GLN A 32 -9.97 6.20 -1.44
CA GLN A 32 -9.44 6.87 -2.63
C GLN A 32 -8.51 5.93 -3.42
N PRO A 33 -8.62 5.87 -4.76
CA PRO A 33 -7.81 4.96 -5.56
C PRO A 33 -6.32 5.08 -5.23
N GLY A 34 -5.67 3.93 -5.07
CA GLY A 34 -4.26 3.85 -4.72
C GLY A 34 -3.92 4.17 -3.26
N ARG A 35 -4.87 4.52 -2.39
CA ARG A 35 -4.54 4.78 -0.98
C ARG A 35 -4.13 3.49 -0.26
N PRO A 36 -2.89 3.39 0.28
CA PRO A 36 -2.46 2.20 0.98
C PRO A 36 -3.26 1.95 2.27
N SER A 37 -3.50 0.67 2.56
CA SER A 37 -3.95 0.24 3.89
C SER A 37 -2.74 0.06 4.79
N GLN A 38 -2.79 0.61 6.01
CA GLN A 38 -1.69 0.53 6.97
C GLN A 38 -2.08 -0.34 8.17
N VAL A 39 -1.15 -1.20 8.58
CA VAL A 39 -1.20 -1.95 9.84
C VAL A 39 0.05 -1.65 10.65
N LEU A 40 -0.13 -1.35 11.93
CA LEU A 40 0.96 -1.12 12.87
C LEU A 40 1.18 -2.40 13.70
N LEU A 41 2.42 -2.86 13.73
CA LEU A 41 2.91 -3.92 14.59
C LEU A 41 3.72 -3.30 15.73
N ASP A 42 3.57 -3.86 16.92
CA ASP A 42 4.39 -3.53 18.08
C ASP A 42 5.20 -4.78 18.51
N PRO A 43 6.46 -4.91 18.05
CA PRO A 43 7.36 -5.99 18.43
C PRO A 43 7.71 -6.04 19.91
N ALA A 44 7.46 -4.96 20.67
CA ALA A 44 7.71 -4.90 22.11
C ALA A 44 6.56 -5.48 22.95
N GLN A 45 5.38 -5.71 22.36
CA GLN A 45 4.29 -6.44 23.03
C GLN A 45 4.54 -7.95 22.92
N PRO A 46 4.47 -8.72 24.03
CA PRO A 46 4.51 -10.17 23.93
C PRO A 46 3.27 -10.65 23.16
N ALA A 47 3.46 -11.06 21.90
CA ALA A 47 2.40 -11.69 21.12
C ALA A 47 1.81 -12.85 21.92
N SER A 48 0.49 -13.06 21.84
CA SER A 48 -0.22 -14.12 22.55
C SER A 48 0.13 -15.56 22.12
N THR A 49 1.17 -15.72 21.28
CA THR A 49 2.08 -16.89 21.24
C THR A 49 3.22 -16.53 20.28
N PRO A 50 4.41 -16.15 20.77
CA PRO A 50 5.60 -16.12 19.95
C PRO A 50 6.09 -17.57 19.83
N SER A 51 6.06 -18.19 18.65
CA SER A 51 7.05 -19.26 18.43
C SER A 51 8.38 -18.55 18.28
N LEU A 52 9.18 -18.55 19.33
CA LEU A 52 10.62 -18.29 19.24
C LEU A 52 11.22 -19.47 18.46
N ASP A 53 10.96 -19.52 17.16
CA ASP A 53 11.87 -20.18 16.23
C ASP A 53 13.14 -19.32 16.13
N ALA A 54 14.15 -19.70 15.34
CA ALA A 54 15.49 -19.07 15.29
C ALA A 54 15.56 -17.52 15.05
N PHE A 55 14.42 -16.83 14.95
CA PHE A 55 14.24 -15.39 14.77
C PHE A 55 13.80 -14.72 16.08
N GLY A 56 14.25 -13.48 16.32
CA GLY A 56 13.91 -12.75 17.55
C GLY A 56 12.49 -12.17 17.56
N TYR A 57 11.83 -12.09 16.40
CA TYR A 57 10.45 -11.63 16.26
C TYR A 57 9.75 -12.31 15.07
N LEU A 58 8.47 -12.66 15.24
CA LEU A 58 7.57 -13.11 14.18
C LEU A 58 6.19 -12.48 14.41
N SER A 59 5.66 -11.78 13.41
CA SER A 59 4.33 -11.19 13.47
C SER A 59 3.24 -12.27 13.38
N PRO A 60 2.04 -12.01 13.92
CA PRO A 60 0.85 -12.78 13.56
C PRO A 60 0.62 -12.77 12.04
N ILE A 61 -0.08 -13.80 11.54
CA ILE A 61 -0.63 -13.77 10.19
C ILE A 61 -1.63 -12.62 10.13
N THR A 62 -1.38 -11.65 9.25
CA THR A 62 -2.27 -10.51 9.07
C THR A 62 -3.03 -10.67 7.77
N GLN A 63 -4.36 -10.61 7.84
CA GLN A 63 -5.24 -10.54 6.67
C GLN A 63 -5.43 -9.08 6.25
N ALA A 64 -5.33 -8.82 4.95
CA ALA A 64 -5.55 -7.53 4.34
C ALA A 64 -6.62 -7.62 3.23
N SER A 65 -7.12 -6.45 2.80
CA SER A 65 -7.74 -6.35 1.48
C SER A 65 -6.74 -6.82 0.41
N PRO A 66 -7.20 -7.32 -0.76
CA PRO A 66 -6.27 -7.71 -1.82
C PRO A 66 -5.25 -6.62 -2.11
N PHE A 67 -3.99 -7.01 -2.27
CA PHE A 67 -2.88 -6.11 -2.58
C PHE A 67 -1.95 -6.73 -3.61
N SER A 68 -1.17 -5.87 -4.28
CA SER A 68 -0.10 -6.28 -5.19
C SER A 68 1.28 -5.81 -4.75
N HIS A 69 1.33 -4.77 -3.93
CA HIS A 69 2.58 -4.18 -3.44
C HIS A 69 2.52 -3.90 -1.95
N LEU A 70 3.70 -3.89 -1.33
CA LEU A 70 3.89 -3.55 0.07
C LEU A 70 5.14 -2.68 0.29
N LEU A 71 5.05 -1.81 1.30
CA LEU A 71 6.14 -0.98 1.78
C LEU A 71 6.13 -0.95 3.31
N LEU A 72 7.30 -1.19 3.90
CA LEU A 72 7.48 -1.18 5.34
C LEU A 72 8.18 0.10 5.78
N ARG A 73 7.78 0.61 6.94
CA ARG A 73 8.52 1.60 7.72
C ARG A 73 8.72 1.03 9.10
N TRP A 74 9.92 1.06 9.65
CA TRP A 74 10.16 0.56 11.01
C TRP A 74 11.01 1.52 11.82
N GLN A 75 10.90 1.38 13.14
CA GLN A 75 11.78 2.04 14.09
C GLN A 75 12.81 1.05 14.61
N ALA A 76 14.08 1.44 14.66
CA ALA A 76 15.14 0.64 15.25
C ALA A 76 16.16 1.50 15.98
N ASP A 77 16.50 1.12 17.21
CA ASP A 77 17.67 1.63 17.91
C ASP A 77 18.80 0.61 17.77
N LEU A 78 19.85 0.98 17.04
CA LEU A 78 20.97 0.11 16.71
C LEU A 78 22.23 0.55 17.49
N PRO A 79 22.71 -0.25 18.47
CA PRO A 79 24.07 -0.11 18.96
C PRO A 79 25.10 -0.20 17.83
N SER A 80 26.26 0.46 18.00
CA SER A 80 27.35 0.40 17.01
C SER A 80 27.75 -1.04 16.71
N GLN A 81 27.84 -1.39 15.41
CA GLN A 81 28.16 -2.75 14.94
C GLN A 81 27.14 -3.83 15.32
N SER A 82 25.90 -3.44 15.62
CA SER A 82 24.74 -4.35 15.67
C SER A 82 23.92 -4.25 14.38
N ALA A 83 23.00 -5.18 14.16
CA ALA A 83 22.10 -5.15 13.00
C ALA A 83 20.74 -5.78 13.29
N ILE A 84 19.71 -5.31 12.58
CA ILE A 84 18.41 -5.96 12.46
C ILE A 84 18.21 -6.32 11.00
N SER A 85 17.69 -7.52 10.72
CA SER A 85 17.26 -7.91 9.38
C SER A 85 15.77 -8.29 9.41
N LEU A 86 14.97 -7.60 8.60
CA LEU A 86 13.55 -7.88 8.41
C LEU A 86 13.37 -8.74 7.17
N GLU A 87 12.44 -9.69 7.27
CA GLU A 87 11.97 -10.46 6.12
C GLU A 87 10.45 -10.47 6.09
N VAL A 88 9.89 -10.50 4.90
CA VAL A 88 8.44 -10.52 4.67
C VAL A 88 8.08 -11.68 3.75
N ARG A 89 6.88 -12.23 3.98
CA ARG A 89 6.24 -13.18 3.06
C ARG A 89 4.77 -12.84 2.88
N ALA A 90 4.21 -13.26 1.76
CA ALA A 90 2.81 -13.06 1.41
C ALA A 90 2.10 -14.38 1.12
N SER A 91 0.77 -14.34 1.11
CA SER A 91 -0.07 -15.50 0.76
C SER A 91 -1.42 -15.04 0.21
N LEU A 92 -1.99 -15.87 -0.66
CA LEU A 92 -3.37 -15.72 -1.15
C LEU A 92 -4.40 -16.30 -0.17
N ASP A 93 -4.03 -17.29 0.62
CA ASP A 93 -4.96 -18.19 1.32
C ASP A 93 -4.58 -18.46 2.79
N SER A 94 -3.50 -17.87 3.31
CA SER A 94 -2.88 -18.09 4.64
C SER A 94 -2.25 -19.48 4.87
N HIS A 95 -2.28 -20.37 3.88
CA HIS A 95 -1.77 -21.74 3.98
C HIS A 95 -0.54 -21.93 3.09
N THR A 96 -0.61 -21.45 1.85
CA THR A 96 0.47 -21.46 0.87
C THR A 96 1.16 -20.10 0.88
N TRP A 97 2.42 -20.09 1.27
CA TRP A 97 3.21 -18.87 1.44
C TRP A 97 4.29 -18.75 0.38
N THR A 98 4.64 -17.51 0.04
CA THR A 98 5.92 -17.23 -0.63
C THR A 98 7.07 -17.67 0.25
N ASP A 99 8.25 -17.83 -0.35
CA ASP A 99 9.48 -17.81 0.43
C ASP A 99 9.59 -16.48 1.19
N TRP A 100 10.33 -16.50 2.29
CA TRP A 100 10.70 -15.29 2.99
C TRP A 100 11.67 -14.49 2.12
N SER A 101 11.40 -13.19 1.96
CA SER A 101 12.26 -12.28 1.21
C SER A 101 12.77 -11.17 2.12
N ASN A 102 14.02 -10.77 1.91
CA ASN A 102 14.63 -9.68 2.66
C ASN A 102 13.92 -8.36 2.39
N VAL A 103 13.67 -7.60 3.45
CA VAL A 103 13.19 -6.22 3.36
C VAL A 103 14.42 -5.33 3.25
N SER A 104 14.74 -4.93 2.02
CA SER A 104 15.85 -4.01 1.74
C SER A 104 15.46 -2.58 2.10
N GLU A 105 16.37 -1.88 2.77
CA GLU A 105 16.21 -0.46 3.12
C GLU A 105 16.33 0.44 1.88
N ASP A 106 15.56 1.52 1.89
CA ASP A 106 15.58 2.60 0.89
C ASP A 106 15.77 3.95 1.58
N ASP A 107 17.02 4.41 1.57
CA ASP A 107 17.43 5.68 2.17
C ASP A 107 16.84 6.90 1.44
N THR A 108 16.33 6.74 0.21
CA THR A 108 15.76 7.86 -0.57
C THR A 108 14.41 8.31 -0.03
N LEU A 109 13.73 7.45 0.72
CA LEU A 109 12.49 7.76 1.43
C LEU A 109 12.75 8.44 2.77
N TRP A 110 13.95 8.37 3.33
CA TRP A 110 14.24 9.02 4.61
C TRP A 110 14.37 10.54 4.46
N GLN A 111 13.83 11.30 5.42
CA GLN A 111 14.14 12.73 5.58
C GLN A 111 14.57 13.03 7.02
N PRO A 112 15.34 14.12 7.24
CA PRO A 112 15.76 14.51 8.59
C PRO A 112 14.64 14.63 9.62
N THR A 113 13.42 14.96 9.19
CA THR A 113 12.23 15.05 10.06
C THR A 113 11.74 13.71 10.60
N ASP A 114 12.12 12.59 9.98
CA ASP A 114 11.72 11.25 10.41
C ASP A 114 12.44 10.84 11.70
N GLY A 115 13.64 11.39 11.92
CA GLY A 115 14.54 11.02 13.01
C GLY A 115 15.49 9.88 12.62
N PRO A 116 16.60 9.72 13.37
CA PRO A 116 17.69 8.82 13.00
C PRO A 116 17.37 7.33 13.13
N ASN A 117 16.29 7.00 13.84
CA ASN A 117 15.90 5.62 14.17
C ASN A 117 14.77 5.12 13.29
N VAL A 118 14.39 5.87 12.25
CA VAL A 118 13.30 5.52 11.33
C VAL A 118 13.90 5.07 10.03
N HIS A 119 13.41 3.92 9.55
CA HIS A 119 13.88 3.27 8.34
C HIS A 119 12.68 3.00 7.44
N TRP A 120 12.95 2.96 6.13
CA TRP A 120 11.95 2.72 5.10
C TRP A 120 12.44 1.60 4.19
N SER A 121 11.54 0.72 3.76
CA SER A 121 11.89 -0.30 2.78
C SER A 121 11.74 0.24 1.37
N ALA A 122 12.51 -0.33 0.46
CA ALA A 122 12.14 -0.32 -0.95
C ALA A 122 10.76 -0.98 -1.15
N THR A 123 10.06 -0.61 -2.22
CA THR A 123 8.76 -1.20 -2.55
C THR A 123 8.90 -2.65 -3.00
N LEU A 124 8.12 -3.55 -2.38
CA LEU A 124 8.09 -4.97 -2.71
C LEU A 124 6.85 -5.33 -3.53
N TYR A 125 7.03 -6.10 -4.60
CA TYR A 125 5.93 -6.71 -5.36
C TYR A 125 5.53 -8.04 -4.71
N ALA A 126 4.29 -8.15 -4.26
CA ALA A 126 3.78 -9.30 -3.53
C ALA A 126 3.07 -10.35 -4.41
N GLY A 127 2.92 -10.05 -5.71
CA GLY A 127 2.07 -10.83 -6.60
C GLY A 127 0.66 -10.30 -6.69
N GLU A 128 -0.05 -10.73 -7.71
CA GLU A 128 -1.43 -10.29 -7.90
C GLU A 128 -2.39 -10.86 -6.85
N GLY A 129 -3.01 -9.97 -6.09
CA GLY A 129 -4.13 -10.30 -5.22
C GLY A 129 -3.76 -11.04 -3.94
N ALA A 130 -2.52 -10.89 -3.45
CA ALA A 130 -2.13 -11.30 -2.11
C ALA A 130 -3.12 -10.77 -1.07
N ARG A 131 -3.40 -11.57 -0.03
CA ARG A 131 -4.42 -11.27 1.00
C ARG A 131 -3.89 -11.42 2.42
N PHE A 132 -2.74 -12.05 2.57
CA PHE A 132 -2.11 -12.27 3.85
C PHE A 132 -0.65 -11.94 3.76
N TRP A 133 -0.07 -11.48 4.87
CA TRP A 133 1.36 -11.26 4.99
C TRP A 133 1.83 -11.56 6.42
N GLN A 134 3.13 -11.80 6.55
CA GLN A 134 3.84 -11.85 7.83
C GLN A 134 5.21 -11.19 7.70
N VAL A 135 5.68 -10.62 8.81
CA VAL A 135 7.02 -10.06 8.96
C VAL A 135 7.74 -10.83 10.05
N ARG A 136 9.03 -11.11 9.86
CA ARG A 136 9.93 -11.62 10.90
C ARG A 136 11.17 -10.75 10.99
N ALA A 137 11.81 -10.77 12.15
CA ALA A 137 13.08 -10.08 12.34
C ALA A 137 14.12 -10.96 13.05
N SER A 138 15.36 -10.87 12.59
CA SER A 138 16.55 -11.41 13.25
C SER A 138 17.45 -10.28 13.75
N PHE A 139 18.25 -10.58 14.77
CA PHE A 139 19.03 -9.59 15.50
C PHE A 139 20.48 -10.06 15.60
N MET A 140 21.41 -9.18 15.24
CA MET A 140 22.84 -9.35 15.47
C MET A 140 23.25 -8.44 16.63
N PRO A 141 23.71 -8.98 17.78
CA PRO A 141 24.21 -8.17 18.88
C PRO A 141 25.50 -7.45 18.50
N ALA A 142 25.77 -6.31 19.14
CA ALA A 142 27.06 -5.65 19.07
C ALA A 142 28.15 -6.47 19.78
N PRO A 143 29.45 -6.17 19.56
CA PRO A 143 30.56 -6.88 20.21
C PRO A 143 30.55 -6.86 21.75
N ASP A 144 29.89 -5.88 22.36
CA ASP A 144 29.71 -5.78 23.82
C ASP A 144 28.50 -6.57 24.35
N GLY A 145 27.77 -7.26 23.47
CA GLY A 145 26.58 -8.05 23.79
C GLY A 145 25.28 -7.24 23.84
N SER A 146 25.31 -5.92 23.61
CA SER A 146 24.09 -5.13 23.51
C SER A 146 23.27 -5.54 22.29
N LEU A 147 21.96 -5.68 22.50
CA LEU A 147 21.01 -6.05 21.44
C LEU A 147 20.38 -4.80 20.82
N PRO A 148 20.14 -4.79 19.50
CA PRO A 148 19.25 -3.82 18.88
C PRO A 148 17.85 -3.86 19.49
N VAL A 149 17.16 -2.72 19.48
CA VAL A 149 15.76 -2.62 19.86
C VAL A 149 14.93 -2.36 18.62
N LEU A 150 14.00 -3.27 18.33
CA LEU A 150 13.01 -3.09 17.26
C LEU A 150 11.75 -2.44 17.84
N GLY A 151 11.46 -1.23 17.36
CA GLY A 151 10.25 -0.49 17.67
C GLY A 151 9.10 -0.84 16.72
N GLN A 152 8.17 0.09 16.57
CA GLN A 152 6.98 -0.10 15.73
C GLN A 152 7.35 -0.40 14.27
N ILE A 153 6.62 -1.33 13.65
CA ILE A 153 6.67 -1.57 12.20
C ILE A 153 5.31 -1.17 11.61
N ALA A 154 5.30 -0.28 10.63
CA ALA A 154 4.15 0.02 9.81
C ALA A 154 4.28 -0.73 8.47
N VAL A 155 3.34 -1.63 8.20
CA VAL A 155 3.21 -2.34 6.93
C VAL A 155 2.11 -1.69 6.11
N ASN A 156 2.45 -1.20 4.92
CA ASN A 156 1.53 -0.50 4.02
C ASN A 156 1.30 -1.37 2.79
N THR A 157 0.05 -1.66 2.45
CA THR A 157 -0.31 -2.51 1.31
C THR A 157 -1.22 -1.79 0.34
N VAL A 158 -1.00 -1.96 -0.97
CA VAL A 158 -1.83 -1.39 -2.03
C VAL A 158 -2.04 -2.39 -3.16
N ASP A 159 -3.26 -2.46 -3.71
CA ASP A 159 -3.50 -3.10 -5.01
C ASP A 159 -3.33 -2.06 -6.12
N ALA A 160 -2.17 -2.05 -6.77
CA ALA A 160 -1.82 -1.06 -7.78
C ALA A 160 -2.51 -1.27 -9.15
N ARG A 161 -3.40 -2.27 -9.28
CA ARG A 161 -4.10 -2.60 -10.54
C ARG A 161 -5.32 -1.71 -10.83
N PHE A 162 -5.46 -0.60 -10.12
CA PHE A 162 -6.59 0.34 -10.27
C PHE A 162 -6.53 1.20 -11.56
N GLY A 163 -5.51 1.04 -12.39
CA GLY A 163 -5.33 1.81 -13.62
C GLY A 163 -5.18 0.93 -14.88
N PRO A 164 -4.93 1.57 -16.05
CA PRO A 164 -4.73 0.86 -17.31
C PRO A 164 -3.53 -0.11 -17.24
N GLN A 165 -3.73 -1.35 -17.69
CA GLN A 165 -2.70 -2.40 -17.70
C GLN A 165 -1.70 -2.22 -18.85
N SER A 166 -2.15 -1.67 -19.97
CA SER A 166 -1.30 -1.38 -21.13
C SER A 166 -1.43 0.10 -21.51
N PRO A 167 -0.79 1.00 -20.76
CA PRO A 167 -0.88 2.42 -21.04
C PRO A 167 -0.22 2.73 -22.39
N THR A 168 -0.91 3.52 -23.22
CA THR A 168 -0.40 3.91 -24.53
C THR A 168 0.37 5.23 -24.40
N ALA A 169 1.62 5.25 -24.87
CA ALA A 169 2.41 6.47 -24.90
C ALA A 169 1.84 7.45 -25.94
N SER A 170 1.87 8.74 -25.63
CA SER A 170 1.48 9.75 -26.61
C SER A 170 2.56 9.89 -27.69
N PRO A 171 2.18 10.08 -28.97
CA PRO A 171 3.17 10.27 -30.04
C PRO A 171 4.03 11.50 -29.73
N SER A 172 5.34 11.31 -29.85
CA SER A 172 6.33 12.39 -29.75
C SER A 172 5.99 13.48 -30.77
N LEU A 173 6.01 14.76 -30.36
CA LEU A 173 5.97 15.89 -31.27
C LEU A 173 7.22 15.83 -32.16
N ALA A 174 7.03 15.30 -33.37
CA ALA A 174 8.06 15.03 -34.35
C ALA A 174 8.87 16.30 -34.69
N SER A 175 9.99 16.49 -33.99
CA SER A 175 11.06 17.41 -34.41
C SER A 175 12.43 17.03 -33.85
N VAL A 176 12.48 16.21 -32.81
CA VAL A 176 13.72 15.65 -32.24
C VAL A 176 13.41 14.20 -31.88
N GLY A 177 14.25 13.23 -32.27
CA GLY A 177 14.05 11.78 -32.09
C GLY A 177 14.02 11.30 -30.63
N LYS A 178 13.13 11.87 -29.82
CA LYS A 178 12.91 11.56 -28.41
C LYS A 178 12.04 10.30 -28.28
N PRO A 179 12.28 9.46 -27.26
CA PRO A 179 11.38 8.36 -26.92
C PRO A 179 9.96 8.85 -26.67
N THR A 180 8.98 7.98 -26.90
CA THR A 180 7.59 8.24 -26.50
C THR A 180 7.47 8.21 -24.98
N VAL A 181 6.58 9.03 -24.43
CA VAL A 181 6.36 9.15 -22.98
C VAL A 181 4.93 8.78 -22.65
N VAL A 182 4.74 7.94 -21.62
CA VAL A 182 3.43 7.64 -21.03
C VAL A 182 3.10 8.78 -20.05
N SER A 183 2.02 9.51 -20.33
CA SER A 183 1.61 10.63 -19.48
C SER A 183 0.98 10.16 -18.15
N ARG A 184 0.83 11.06 -17.18
CA ARG A 184 0.28 10.74 -15.85
C ARG A 184 -1.11 10.11 -15.92
N THR A 185 -2.02 10.71 -16.71
CA THR A 185 -3.34 10.12 -16.96
C THR A 185 -3.26 8.81 -17.73
N ALA A 186 -2.27 8.61 -18.60
CA ALA A 186 -2.15 7.38 -19.38
C ALA A 186 -1.73 6.18 -18.49
N TRP A 187 -0.81 6.36 -17.54
CA TRP A 187 -0.52 5.32 -16.55
C TRP A 187 -1.55 5.27 -15.40
N GLY A 188 -2.59 6.11 -15.42
CA GLY A 188 -3.71 6.02 -14.48
C GLY A 188 -3.47 6.69 -13.13
N ASN A 189 -2.75 7.80 -13.12
CA ASN A 189 -2.60 8.62 -11.92
C ASN A 189 -3.97 9.12 -11.40
N PRO A 190 -4.31 8.88 -10.11
CA PRO A 190 -5.51 9.44 -9.50
C PRO A 190 -5.58 10.97 -9.51
N ASP A 191 -4.43 11.66 -9.48
CA ASP A 191 -4.36 13.14 -9.56
C ASP A 191 -4.34 13.68 -11.00
N GLY A 192 -4.56 12.81 -11.99
CA GLY A 192 -4.54 13.17 -13.41
C GLY A 192 -3.16 13.67 -13.84
N GLN A 193 -3.10 14.82 -14.52
CA GLN A 193 -1.82 15.45 -14.89
C GLN A 193 -1.24 16.35 -13.79
N SER A 194 -1.96 16.52 -12.68
CA SER A 194 -1.59 17.43 -11.59
C SER A 194 -0.78 16.70 -10.51
N SER A 195 -0.32 17.45 -9.52
CA SER A 195 0.36 17.01 -8.29
C SER A 195 -0.38 17.62 -7.09
N GLN A 196 -0.26 17.01 -5.91
CA GLN A 196 -0.84 17.55 -4.66
C GLN A 196 -0.02 18.71 -4.10
N ALA A 197 1.21 18.89 -4.57
CA ALA A 197 2.02 20.08 -4.37
C ALA A 197 2.19 20.85 -5.68
N ASP A 198 2.20 22.19 -5.61
CA ASP A 198 2.45 23.05 -6.76
C ASP A 198 3.94 22.95 -7.18
N PRO A 199 4.24 22.52 -8.42
CA PRO A 199 5.62 22.41 -8.88
C PRO A 199 6.17 23.76 -9.35
N ASP A 200 7.40 24.05 -8.95
CA ASP A 200 8.19 25.13 -9.55
C ASP A 200 9.06 24.59 -10.70
N TYR A 201 8.96 25.20 -11.87
CA TYR A 201 9.71 24.77 -13.05
C TYR A 201 10.95 25.64 -13.30
N TYR A 202 12.09 24.98 -13.53
CA TYR A 202 13.36 25.62 -13.87
C TYR A 202 13.99 24.97 -15.11
N PRO A 203 14.85 25.67 -15.85
CA PRO A 203 15.65 25.05 -16.92
C PRO A 203 16.50 23.89 -16.37
N VAL A 204 16.42 22.72 -17.00
CA VAL A 204 17.19 21.53 -16.61
C VAL A 204 18.68 21.74 -16.94
N ASN A 205 19.54 21.69 -15.92
CA ASN A 205 21.00 21.82 -16.04
C ASN A 205 21.80 20.63 -15.50
N HIS A 206 21.14 19.71 -14.78
CA HIS A 206 21.71 18.49 -14.23
C HIS A 206 20.74 17.31 -14.46
N LEU A 207 21.29 16.10 -14.47
CA LEU A 207 20.54 14.84 -14.51
C LEU A 207 21.03 13.96 -13.36
N VAL A 208 20.11 13.48 -12.53
CA VAL A 208 20.39 12.47 -11.50
C VAL A 208 19.74 11.16 -11.95
N ILE A 209 20.50 10.08 -11.93
CA ILE A 209 20.00 8.75 -12.30
C ILE A 209 19.67 8.01 -11.01
N HIS A 210 18.42 7.60 -10.86
CA HIS A 210 17.91 6.82 -9.75
C HIS A 210 17.50 5.42 -10.21
N HIS A 211 17.54 4.46 -9.31
CA HIS A 211 16.88 3.17 -9.45
C HIS A 211 15.76 3.09 -8.40
N THR A 212 14.63 2.48 -8.75
CA THR A 212 13.43 2.45 -7.92
C THR A 212 13.53 1.45 -6.78
N ALA A 213 14.15 0.32 -7.07
CA ALA A 213 14.48 -0.78 -6.17
C ALA A 213 15.19 -1.85 -7.02
N ASP A 214 15.99 -2.71 -6.39
CA ASP A 214 16.36 -4.00 -7.00
C ASP A 214 15.09 -4.85 -7.22
N ALA A 215 15.23 -6.05 -7.82
CA ALA A 215 14.11 -6.97 -8.02
C ALA A 215 13.56 -7.50 -6.68
N ASN A 216 12.78 -6.68 -5.97
CA ASN A 216 12.16 -6.96 -4.69
C ASN A 216 10.79 -7.58 -4.94
N SER A 217 10.80 -8.78 -5.53
CA SER A 217 9.60 -9.55 -5.81
C SER A 217 9.48 -10.73 -4.85
N LEU A 218 8.30 -10.90 -4.26
CA LEU A 218 7.97 -12.08 -3.46
C LEU A 218 7.52 -13.25 -4.33
N VAL A 219 7.01 -12.98 -5.54
CA VAL A 219 6.58 -14.01 -6.49
C VAL A 219 6.91 -13.64 -7.92
N GLY A 220 7.68 -14.51 -8.59
CA GLY A 220 8.00 -14.35 -10.02
C GLY A 220 8.54 -12.95 -10.35
N SER A 221 8.35 -12.53 -11.60
CA SER A 221 8.63 -11.16 -12.01
C SER A 221 7.32 -10.37 -12.10
N GLU A 222 7.38 -9.10 -11.72
CA GLU A 222 6.28 -8.18 -11.99
C GLU A 222 6.04 -8.05 -13.51
N THR A 223 4.77 -8.11 -13.91
CA THR A 223 4.37 -8.18 -15.32
C THR A 223 3.90 -6.83 -15.88
N SER A 224 3.64 -5.85 -15.01
CA SER A 224 3.05 -4.55 -15.37
C SER A 224 3.82 -3.39 -14.74
N TRP A 225 4.68 -2.74 -15.53
CA TRP A 225 5.41 -1.55 -15.08
C TRP A 225 4.50 -0.35 -14.74
N ALA A 226 3.27 -0.35 -15.27
CA ALA A 226 2.28 0.66 -14.92
C ALA A 226 1.75 0.44 -13.48
N ASP A 227 1.61 -0.82 -13.05
CA ASP A 227 1.29 -1.14 -11.65
C ASP A 227 2.42 -0.68 -10.72
N ARG A 228 3.68 -0.95 -11.07
CA ARG A 228 4.85 -0.43 -10.32
C ARG A 228 4.76 1.08 -10.13
N VAL A 229 4.64 1.85 -11.22
CA VAL A 229 4.57 3.33 -11.14
C VAL A 229 3.42 3.78 -10.24
N ARG A 230 2.26 3.12 -10.34
CA ARG A 230 1.11 3.41 -9.45
C ARG A 230 1.39 3.08 -7.99
N ALA A 231 2.09 1.98 -7.70
CA ALA A 231 2.48 1.62 -6.34
C ALA A 231 3.45 2.65 -5.75
N GLU A 232 4.47 3.05 -6.49
CA GLU A 232 5.43 4.06 -6.04
C GLU A 232 4.77 5.41 -5.83
N TRP A 233 3.92 5.85 -6.75
CA TRP A 233 3.12 7.07 -6.55
C TRP A 233 2.26 6.95 -5.29
N SER A 234 1.63 5.80 -5.05
CA SER A 234 0.78 5.57 -3.88
C SER A 234 1.58 5.68 -2.58
N PHE A 235 2.76 5.08 -2.50
CA PHE A 235 3.58 5.13 -1.31
C PHE A 235 4.26 6.49 -1.10
N HIS A 236 4.79 7.13 -2.15
CA HIS A 236 5.35 8.47 -2.06
C HIS A 236 4.30 9.49 -1.63
N THR A 237 3.13 9.45 -2.25
CA THR A 237 2.09 10.45 -2.02
C THR A 237 1.39 10.22 -0.68
N TYR A 238 0.87 9.01 -0.44
CA TYR A 238 0.03 8.77 0.73
C TYR A 238 0.78 8.30 1.97
N THR A 239 1.81 7.47 1.83
CA THR A 239 2.54 6.93 2.98
C THR A 239 3.66 7.87 3.42
N ARG A 240 4.44 8.37 2.47
CA ARG A 240 5.57 9.27 2.72
C ARG A 240 5.14 10.73 2.81
N GLY A 241 4.02 11.10 2.20
CA GLY A 241 3.45 12.45 2.27
C GLY A 241 4.05 13.46 1.29
N TRP A 242 4.67 13.00 0.21
CA TRP A 242 5.11 13.87 -0.88
C TRP A 242 3.92 14.35 -1.72
N GLY A 243 4.09 15.46 -2.43
CA GLY A 243 3.04 15.96 -3.33
C GLY A 243 2.82 15.08 -4.56
N ASP A 244 3.77 14.20 -4.87
CA ASP A 244 3.80 13.36 -6.06
C ASP A 244 4.81 12.21 -5.91
N ILE A 245 4.92 11.36 -6.93
CA ILE A 245 6.04 10.43 -7.12
C ILE A 245 7.37 11.21 -7.23
N GLY A 246 8.44 10.70 -6.61
CA GLY A 246 9.71 11.41 -6.50
C GLY A 246 10.61 11.47 -7.76
N TYR A 247 10.17 10.91 -8.89
CA TYR A 247 10.92 10.89 -10.16
C TYR A 247 10.00 10.82 -11.38
#